data_AF-A0A967W6H8-F1
#
_entry.id   AF-A0A967W6H8-F1
#
_cell.length_a   1.000
_cell.length_b   1.000
_cell.length_c   1.000
_cell.angle_alpha   90.00
_cell.angle_beta   90.00
_cell.angle_gamma   90.00
#
_symmetry.space_group_name_H-M   'P 1'
#
loop_
_entity.id
_entity.type
_entity.pdbx_description
1 polymer ?
#
loop_
_entity_poly.entity_id
_entity_poly.type
_entity_poly.pdbx_seq_one_letter_code
_entity_poly.pdbx_strand_id
1 'polypeptide(L)' 'MSEAFTLFCTAIVGLSLGSFLNVCIVRLPRGESIFTPRSRCMTCGRQITWYENI' A
#
# COMPACT_ATOMS: atom_id res chain seq x y z
N MET A 1 -15.20 -14.33 -24.89
CA MET A 1 -14.79 -12.91 -24.70
C MET A 1 -15.12 -12.40 -23.29
N SER A 2 -16.27 -12.78 -22.71
CA SER A 2 -16.69 -12.38 -21.35
C SER A 2 -15.79 -12.91 -20.24
N GLU A 3 -15.37 -14.18 -20.28
CA GLU A 3 -14.61 -14.82 -19.18
C GLU A 3 -13.23 -14.18 -18.96
N ALA A 4 -12.49 -13.93 -20.05
CA ALA A 4 -11.19 -13.27 -19.98
C ALA A 4 -11.31 -11.85 -19.41
N PHE A 5 -12.37 -11.11 -19.79
CA PHE A 5 -12.63 -9.77 -19.25
C PHE A 5 -12.95 -9.82 -17.75
N THR A 6 -13.79 -10.75 -17.31
CA THR A 6 -14.08 -10.95 -15.89
C THR A 6 -12.82 -11.28 -15.10
N LEU A 7 -12.00 -12.24 -15.56
CA LEU A 7 -10.74 -12.60 -14.90
C LEU A 7 -9.79 -11.42 -14.79
N PHE A 8 -9.65 -10.64 -15.86
CA PHE A 8 -8.81 -9.45 -15.89
C PHE A 8 -9.25 -8.40 -14.86
N CYS A 9 -10.55 -8.07 -14.84
CA CYS A 9 -11.10 -7.12 -13.87
C CYS A 9 -10.92 -7.62 -12.43
N THR A 10 -11.22 -8.89 -12.15
CA THR A 10 -11.06 -9.47 -10.81
C THR A 10 -9.59 -9.49 -10.38
N ALA A 11 -8.64 -9.77 -11.29
CA ALA A 11 -7.21 -9.74 -10.98
C ALA A 11 -6.74 -8.33 -10.59
N ILE A 12 -7.13 -7.30 -11.35
CA ILE A 12 -6.76 -5.91 -11.04
C ILE A 12 -7.33 -5.47 -9.70
N VAL A 13 -8.62 -5.74 -9.48
CA VAL A 13 -9.30 -5.37 -8.22
C VAL A 13 -8.69 -6.13 -7.04
N GLY A 14 -8.44 -7.43 -7.20
CA GLY A 14 -7.79 -8.26 -6.19
C GLY A 14 -6.38 -7.79 -5.83
N LEU A 15 -5.55 -7.46 -6.83
CA LEU A 15 -4.20 -6.95 -6.60
C LEU A 15 -4.21 -5.58 -5.92
N SER A 16 -5.11 -4.70 -6.34
CA SER A 16 -5.26 -3.36 -5.75
C SER A 16 -5.71 -3.45 -4.29
N LEU A 17 -6.74 -4.26 -4.01
CA LEU A 17 -7.24 -4.50 -2.65
C LEU A 17 -6.19 -5.19 -1.78
N GLY A 18 -5.51 -6.22 -2.29
CA GLY A 18 -4.46 -6.94 -1.57
C GLY A 18 -3.29 -6.03 -1.20
N SER A 19 -2.84 -5.19 -2.13
CA SER A 19 -1.79 -4.20 -1.88
C SER A 19 -2.18 -3.21 -0.78
N PHE A 20 -3.43 -2.72 -0.81
CA PHE A 20 -3.93 -1.79 0.20
C PHE A 20 -4.07 -2.45 1.58
N LEU A 21 -4.65 -3.65 1.64
CA LEU A 21 -4.80 -4.42 2.88
C LEU A 21 -3.46 -4.72 3.54
N ASN A 22 -2.40 -4.97 2.76
CA ASN A 22 -1.06 -5.17 3.28
C ASN A 22 -0.55 -3.95 4.07
N VAL A 23 -0.84 -2.73 3.60
CA VAL A 23 -0.55 -1.49 4.33
C VAL A 23 -1.39 -1.40 5.61
N CYS A 24 -2.69 -1.70 5.52
CA CYS A 24 -3.61 -1.67 6.67
C CYS A 24 -3.18 -2.62 7.79
N ILE A 25 -2.76 -3.84 7.47
CA ILE A 25 -2.30 -4.84 8.46
C ILE A 25 -1.13 -4.31 9.29
N VAL A 26 -0.21 -3.56 8.67
CA VAL A 26 0.95 -2.99 9.36
C VAL A 26 0.60 -1.75 10.17
N ARG A 27 -0.26 -0.86 9.64
CA ARG A 27 -0.50 0.47 10.21
C ARG A 27 -1.64 0.52 11.23
N LEU A 28 -2.73 -0.21 10.99
CA LEU A 28 -3.93 -0.17 11.83
C LEU A 28 -3.70 -0.61 13.29
N PRO A 29 -2.99 -1.74 13.59
CA PRO A 29 -2.74 -2.12 14.99
C PRO A 29 -1.81 -1.16 15.72
N ARG A 30 -1.04 -0.33 14.98
CA ARG A 30 -0.15 0.69 15.54
C ARG A 30 -0.84 2.04 15.73
N GLY A 31 -2.11 2.17 15.35
CA GLY A 31 -2.82 3.45 15.33
C GLY A 31 -2.20 4.48 14.38
N GLU A 32 -1.35 4.03 13.45
CA GLU A 32 -0.73 4.90 12.46
C GLU A 32 -1.74 5.22 11.36
N SER A 33 -1.71 6.45 10.85
CA SER A 33 -2.56 6.80 9.71
C SER A 33 -2.13 6.03 8.46
N ILE A 34 -3.13 5.63 7.67
CA ILE A 34 -2.96 4.87 6.43
C ILE A 34 -2.47 5.79 5.30
N PHE A 35 -2.86 7.06 5.34
CA PHE A 35 -2.54 8.07 4.33
C PHE A 35 -1.35 8.95 4.71
N THR A 36 -1.01 9.03 6.00
CA THR A 36 0.01 9.92 6.58
C THR A 36 0.67 9.25 7.78
N PRO A 37 1.98 9.43 8.06
CA PRO A 37 2.95 10.26 7.34
C PRO A 37 3.52 9.57 6.09
N ARG A 38 4.28 10.34 5.29
CA ARG A 38 5.12 9.79 4.22
C ARG A 38 6.12 8.77 4.78
N SER A 39 6.77 8.01 3.89
CA SER A 39 7.87 7.09 4.25
C SER A 39 8.80 7.72 5.30
N ARG A 40 9.09 6.95 6.35
CA ARG A 40 9.92 7.38 7.49
C ARG A 40 11.04 6.36 7.63
N CYS A 41 12.24 6.83 7.93
CA CYS A 41 13.36 5.93 8.16
C CYS A 41 13.07 5.09 9.42
N MET A 42 13.17 3.76 9.29
CA MET A 42 12.90 2.85 10.40
C MET A 42 13.95 2.90 11.51
N THR A 43 15.13 3.48 11.25
CA THR A 43 16.23 3.59 12.22
C THR A 43 16.21 4.91 13.00
N CYS A 44 16.01 6.05 12.31
CA CYS A 44 16.12 7.37 12.94
C CYS A 44 14.78 8.12 13.04
N GLY A 45 13.70 7.59 12.47
CA GLY A 45 12.37 8.20 12.59
C GLY A 45 12.19 9.51 11.83
N ARG A 46 13.13 9.97 11.00
CA ARG A 46 12.93 11.16 10.16
C ARG A 46 12.06 10.84 8.95
N GLN A 47 11.27 11.82 8.51
CA GLN A 47 10.50 11.71 7.26
C GLN A 47 11.46 11.70 6.08
N ILE A 48 11.32 10.70 5.21
CA ILE A 48 12.13 10.49 4.01
C ILE A 48 11.56 11.38 2.90
N THR A 49 12.44 12.09 2.22
CA THR A 49 12.11 12.87 1.03
C THR A 49 11.98 11.95 -0.20
N TRP A 50 11.25 12.37 -1.23
CA TRP A 50 10.93 11.49 -2.37
C TRP A 50 12.18 10.96 -3.09
N TYR A 51 13.28 11.73 -3.13
CA TYR A 51 14.54 11.34 -3.77
C TYR A 51 15.41 10.41 -2.91
N GLU A 52 15.16 10.32 -1.60
CA GLU A 52 15.80 9.33 -0.72
C GLU A 52 15.15 7.94 -0.84
N ASN A 53 14.04 7.83 -1.58
CA ASN A 53 13.29 6.59 -1.81
C ASN A 53 13.41 6.09 -3.27
N ILE A 54 14.50 6.47 -3.95
CA ILE A 54 14.84 6.01 -5.31
C ILE A 54 16.07 5.10 -5.22
#